data_AF-A0A2E6A9F2-F1
#
_entry.id   AF-A0A2E6A9F2-F1
#
_cell.length_a   1.000
_cell.length_b   1.000
_cell.length_c   1.000
_cell.angle_alpha   90.00
_cell.angle_beta   90.00
_cell.angle_gamma   90.00
#
_symmetry.space_group_name_H-M   'P 1'
#
loop_
_entity.id
_entity.type
_entity.pdbx_description
1 polymer ?
#
loop_
_entity_poly.entity_id
_entity_poly.type
_entity_poly.pdbx_seq_one_letter_code
_entity_poly.pdbx_strand_id
1 'polypeptide(L)'
;MSRHALVTLTTKELYHLRPVIVAIVLLEALSLTEAFVSRSPDTMTWSDISVLLDLSLAGGAATIAFLLGMVTGYLLFPHEHDNGTLRFLWALPLARWQIFAVKVGSGLGLLVVLTTVSHVDSWIVYAMGDNSIAVTQFRWDYWWLELGLIVGIYAIALPYGVLVSWFRWIGILVFIIAWTATYYIGEFNPALTYLNPTALLDLEIQGDRVTIPRTPWLVHGAAAIGAVLLGGLLWTRYGERAMEPGKATARLVASALMLGGTLIALNYALSVIAPGFGDPTGADTGLAELRTRDYHLTYYREDTTRAQLLSLETDAYYDGVRSLLKSPPSDELIVADLTDSGEFHLGVAGWKRLRVARESLYDPDERAHVFVHETSHVLADLTANGRLTDHGAYTAFFNEGLAEWVSYETLDLPAQRHALRVLAAAAWDRHDLRFGDILFAEGFGPRFDQNLIYALGEVWVSGLERACGSDAPGSVLRAIGRDDAPQRLRGQRFWQASLRHIGCDLTHVNTEMERILGDYAGEAGEIPEILTNVRRTGDTLFEVRLQLMDVPPEESFKVNVRLRDGPGTPEAATASRTVRVAGGDSPTITELRAPLSGERFQYQTGIYFIESERPFYSRWVDSR
;
A
#
# COMPACT_ATOMS: atom_id res chain seq x y z
N MET A 1 6.03 45.94 -31.16
CA MET A 1 4.81 45.20 -31.58
C MET A 1 4.81 43.71 -31.18
N SER A 2 5.95 43.04 -30.98
CA SER A 2 5.98 41.58 -30.70
C SER A 2 5.38 41.15 -29.35
N ARG A 3 5.58 41.91 -28.25
CA ARG A 3 5.09 41.51 -26.91
C ARG A 3 3.57 41.43 -26.82
N HIS A 4 2.85 42.41 -27.36
CA HIS A 4 1.38 42.39 -27.35
C HIS A 4 0.83 41.20 -28.16
N ALA A 5 1.42 40.90 -29.32
CA ALA A 5 0.99 39.76 -30.14
C ALA A 5 1.21 38.42 -29.43
N LEU A 6 2.32 38.26 -28.70
CA LEU A 6 2.60 37.06 -27.90
C LEU A 6 1.60 36.90 -26.75
N VAL A 7 1.31 37.96 -26.00
CA VAL A 7 0.34 37.94 -24.89
C VAL A 7 -1.06 37.60 -25.39
N THR A 8 -1.50 38.20 -26.49
CA THR A 8 -2.81 37.90 -27.09
C THR A 8 -2.88 36.45 -27.58
N LEU A 9 -1.80 35.93 -28.17
CA LEU A 9 -1.73 34.54 -28.61
C LEU A 9 -1.83 33.59 -27.41
N THR A 10 -1.04 33.79 -26.36
CA THR A 10 -1.13 32.99 -25.11
C THR A 10 -2.54 33.02 -24.52
N THR A 11 -3.17 34.20 -24.45
CA THR A 11 -4.54 34.33 -23.92
C THR A 11 -5.53 33.53 -24.75
N LYS A 12 -5.38 33.55 -26.07
CA LYS A 12 -6.20 32.76 -27.00
C LYS A 12 -5.97 31.26 -26.82
N GLU A 13 -4.73 30.80 -26.64
CA GLU A 13 -4.45 29.37 -26.41
C GLU A 13 -5.03 28.88 -25.07
N LEU A 14 -4.90 29.67 -23.99
CA LEU A 14 -5.52 29.36 -22.70
C LEU A 14 -7.05 29.32 -22.79
N TYR A 15 -7.67 30.20 -23.60
CA TYR A 15 -9.11 30.15 -23.87
C TYR A 15 -9.51 28.82 -24.52
N HIS A 16 -8.72 28.30 -25.44
CA HIS A 16 -9.02 27.01 -26.09
C HIS A 16 -8.82 25.82 -25.16
N LEU A 17 -7.90 25.92 -24.20
CA LEU A 17 -7.68 24.89 -23.18
C LEU A 17 -8.72 24.92 -22.04
N ARG A 18 -9.72 25.82 -22.07
CA ARG A 18 -10.79 25.88 -21.06
C ARG A 18 -11.42 24.53 -20.69
N PRO A 19 -11.72 23.60 -21.63
CA PRO A 19 -12.26 22.29 -21.25
C PRO A 19 -11.30 21.49 -20.36
N VAL A 20 -9.99 21.56 -20.62
CA VAL A 20 -8.96 20.93 -19.80
C VAL A 20 -8.88 21.60 -18.43
N ILE A 21 -8.93 22.94 -18.39
CA ILE A 21 -8.96 23.70 -17.14
C ILE A 21 -10.17 23.28 -16.29
N VAL A 22 -11.37 23.22 -16.89
CA VAL A 22 -12.60 22.82 -16.18
C VAL A 22 -12.51 21.37 -15.71
N ALA A 23 -12.03 20.45 -16.55
CA ALA A 23 -11.88 19.05 -16.18
C ALA A 23 -10.92 18.87 -15.00
N ILE A 24 -9.77 19.55 -15.02
CA ILE A 24 -8.79 19.48 -13.93
C ILE A 24 -9.37 20.13 -12.67
N VAL A 25 -9.96 21.32 -12.76
CA VAL A 25 -10.59 21.97 -11.60
C VAL A 25 -11.71 21.11 -10.99
N LEU A 26 -12.50 20.41 -11.80
CA LEU A 26 -13.51 19.48 -11.30
C LEU A 26 -12.89 18.26 -10.62
N LEU A 27 -11.80 17.72 -11.17
CA LEU A 27 -11.05 16.62 -10.54
C LEU A 27 -10.44 17.04 -9.20
N GLU A 28 -9.83 18.23 -9.13
CA GLU A 28 -9.29 18.78 -7.88
C GLU A 28 -10.41 19.04 -6.86
N ALA A 29 -11.53 19.64 -7.29
CA ALA A 29 -12.68 19.85 -6.42
C ALA A 29 -13.27 18.54 -5.90
N LEU A 30 -13.32 17.50 -6.74
CA LEU A 30 -13.76 16.16 -6.33
C LEU A 30 -12.77 15.53 -5.33
N SER A 31 -11.47 15.64 -5.59
CA SER A 31 -10.42 15.14 -4.70
C SER A 31 -10.44 15.84 -3.34
N LEU A 32 -10.60 17.17 -3.32
CA LEU A 32 -10.82 17.93 -2.09
C LEU A 32 -12.12 17.51 -1.40
N THR A 33 -13.21 17.36 -2.15
CA THR A 33 -14.49 16.92 -1.56
C THR A 33 -14.36 15.52 -0.97
N GLU A 34 -13.71 14.58 -1.64
CA GLU A 34 -13.37 13.25 -1.09
C GLU A 34 -12.57 13.41 0.20
N ALA A 35 -11.51 14.22 0.19
CA ALA A 35 -10.65 14.46 1.34
C ALA A 35 -11.38 15.05 2.56
N PHE A 36 -12.43 15.85 2.35
CA PHE A 36 -13.23 16.47 3.43
C PHE A 36 -14.49 15.68 3.81
N VAL A 37 -15.07 14.87 2.90
CA VAL A 37 -16.33 14.14 3.12
C VAL A 37 -16.10 12.70 3.53
N SER A 38 -15.09 12.04 2.96
CA SER A 38 -14.83 10.61 3.17
C SER A 38 -13.61 10.34 4.05
N ARG A 39 -12.80 11.36 4.30
CA ARG A 39 -11.62 11.32 5.16
C ARG A 39 -11.71 12.48 6.16
N SER A 40 -11.04 12.33 7.30
CA SER A 40 -10.89 13.39 8.30
C SER A 40 -9.60 14.17 7.97
N PRO A 41 -9.68 15.42 7.47
CA PRO A 41 -8.49 16.19 7.07
C PRO A 41 -7.46 16.36 8.19
N ASP A 42 -7.93 16.31 9.44
CA ASP A 42 -7.14 16.35 10.67
C ASP A 42 -6.32 15.09 10.94
N THR A 43 -6.71 13.94 10.38
CA THR A 43 -5.98 12.67 10.51
C THR A 43 -5.07 12.37 9.32
N MET A 44 -5.15 13.15 8.24
CA MET A 44 -4.28 12.96 7.08
C MET A 44 -2.82 13.20 7.43
N THR A 45 -1.96 12.25 7.07
CA THR A 45 -0.51 12.40 7.19
C THR A 45 0.10 12.84 5.87
N TRP A 46 1.30 13.41 5.91
CA TRP A 46 2.02 13.76 4.67
C TRP A 46 2.32 12.51 3.81
N SER A 47 2.45 11.33 4.41
CA SER A 47 2.60 10.05 3.70
C SER A 47 1.39 9.64 2.89
N ASP A 48 0.18 9.96 3.35
CA ASP A 48 -1.07 9.63 2.63
C ASP A 48 -1.30 10.53 1.40
N ILE A 49 -0.53 11.61 1.28
CA ILE A 49 -0.69 12.67 0.28
C ILE A 49 0.48 12.68 -0.72
N SER A 50 1.71 12.42 -0.25
CA SER A 50 2.94 12.53 -1.04
C SER A 50 3.31 11.21 -1.72
N VAL A 51 3.41 11.22 -3.05
CA VAL A 51 3.88 10.07 -3.85
C VAL A 51 5.30 9.63 -3.47
N LEU A 52 6.12 10.55 -2.94
CA LEU A 52 7.49 10.25 -2.47
C LEU A 52 7.56 9.50 -1.13
N LEU A 53 6.43 9.39 -0.42
CA LEU A 53 6.34 8.74 0.87
C LEU A 53 5.48 7.47 0.81
N ASP A 54 4.44 7.47 -0.03
CA ASP A 54 3.72 6.27 -0.43
C ASP A 54 3.99 5.97 -1.91
N LEU A 55 4.95 5.09 -2.15
CA LEU A 55 5.36 4.66 -3.49
C LEU A 55 4.26 3.88 -4.23
N SER A 56 3.25 3.36 -3.52
CA SER A 56 2.13 2.66 -4.17
C SER A 56 1.32 3.60 -5.08
N LEU A 57 1.33 4.92 -4.77
CA LEU A 57 0.66 5.96 -5.54
C LEU A 57 1.42 6.34 -6.82
N ALA A 58 2.71 5.98 -6.92
CA ALA A 58 3.61 6.50 -7.94
C ALA A 58 3.25 6.07 -9.37
N GLY A 59 2.88 4.80 -9.58
CA GLY A 59 2.47 4.30 -10.89
C GLY A 59 1.20 4.97 -11.41
N GLY A 60 0.21 5.17 -10.52
CA GLY A 60 -1.04 5.86 -10.82
C GLY A 60 -0.81 7.34 -11.16
N ALA A 61 -0.04 8.04 -10.31
CA ALA A 61 0.31 9.44 -10.51
C ALA A 61 1.06 9.67 -11.83
N ALA A 62 2.04 8.82 -12.17
CA ALA A 62 2.78 8.89 -13.43
C ALA A 62 1.84 8.74 -14.64
N THR A 63 0.91 7.77 -14.56
CA THR A 63 -0.06 7.50 -15.64
C THR A 63 -0.98 8.70 -15.86
N ILE A 64 -1.58 9.23 -14.78
CA ILE A 64 -2.50 10.38 -14.86
C ILE A 64 -1.77 11.61 -15.38
N ALA A 65 -0.59 11.92 -14.83
CA ALA A 65 0.21 13.07 -15.26
C ALA A 65 0.59 12.95 -16.74
N PHE A 66 1.02 11.76 -17.19
CA PHE A 66 1.37 11.56 -18.59
C PHE A 66 0.14 11.71 -19.51
N LEU A 67 -1.01 11.14 -19.15
CA LEU A 67 -2.23 11.26 -19.94
C LEU A 67 -2.71 12.72 -20.03
N LEU A 68 -2.69 13.46 -18.93
CA LEU A 68 -3.05 14.88 -18.91
C LEU A 68 -2.11 15.71 -19.79
N GLY A 69 -0.79 15.45 -19.72
CA GLY A 69 0.20 16.08 -20.60
C GLY A 69 -0.06 15.78 -22.07
N MET A 70 -0.32 14.51 -22.40
CA MET A 70 -0.57 14.05 -23.77
C MET A 70 -1.88 14.63 -24.33
N VAL A 71 -2.98 14.61 -23.56
CA VAL A 71 -4.27 15.20 -23.95
C VAL A 71 -4.14 16.71 -24.15
N THR A 72 -3.42 17.40 -23.27
CA THR A 72 -3.16 18.84 -23.42
C THR A 72 -2.41 19.13 -24.71
N GLY A 73 -1.33 18.38 -24.97
CA GLY A 73 -0.59 18.47 -26.24
C GLY A 73 -1.45 18.17 -27.47
N TYR A 74 -2.33 17.18 -27.36
CA TYR A 74 -3.24 16.77 -28.42
C TYR A 74 -4.22 17.88 -28.83
N LEU A 75 -4.76 18.61 -27.86
CA LEU A 75 -5.79 19.63 -28.10
C LEU A 75 -5.23 20.95 -28.67
N LEU A 76 -3.92 21.19 -28.60
CA LEU A 76 -3.31 22.48 -28.96
C LEU A 76 -3.36 22.84 -30.46
N PHE A 77 -3.51 21.86 -31.36
CA PHE A 77 -3.25 22.06 -32.80
C PHE A 77 -4.38 21.65 -33.77
N PRO A 78 -5.22 20.64 -33.49
CA PRO A 78 -6.28 20.23 -34.42
C PRO A 78 -7.32 21.34 -34.69
N HIS A 79 -7.61 22.18 -33.70
CA HIS A 79 -8.68 23.18 -33.76
C HIS A 79 -8.48 24.21 -34.88
N GLU A 80 -7.25 24.69 -35.09
CA GLU A 80 -6.93 25.65 -36.14
C GLU A 80 -7.06 25.06 -37.55
N HIS A 81 -6.79 23.75 -37.65
CA HIS A 81 -6.92 23.02 -38.89
C HIS A 81 -8.40 22.80 -39.21
N ASP A 82 -9.17 22.36 -38.23
CA ASP A 82 -10.61 22.06 -38.36
C ASP A 82 -11.43 23.31 -38.68
N ASN A 83 -11.09 24.44 -38.07
CA ASN A 83 -11.78 25.71 -38.30
C ASN A 83 -11.22 26.51 -39.48
N GLY A 84 -10.21 25.99 -40.19
CA GLY A 84 -9.59 26.68 -41.33
C GLY A 84 -8.89 28.00 -40.97
N THR A 85 -8.55 28.23 -39.69
CA THR A 85 -7.96 29.48 -39.20
C THR A 85 -6.43 29.50 -39.24
N LEU A 86 -5.80 28.39 -39.68
CA LEU A 86 -4.35 28.26 -39.76
C LEU A 86 -3.69 29.36 -40.62
N ARG A 87 -4.29 29.72 -41.75
CA ARG A 87 -3.79 30.78 -42.64
C ARG A 87 -3.79 32.15 -41.97
N PHE A 88 -4.79 32.42 -41.13
CA PHE A 88 -4.87 33.66 -40.36
C PHE A 88 -3.73 33.75 -39.34
N LEU A 89 -3.43 32.65 -38.63
CA LEU A 89 -2.30 32.59 -37.70
C LEU A 89 -0.96 32.78 -38.42
N TRP A 90 -0.80 32.22 -39.61
CA TRP A 90 0.43 32.38 -40.40
C TRP A 90 0.58 33.75 -41.06
N ALA A 91 -0.48 34.55 -41.12
CA ALA A 91 -0.42 35.94 -41.58
C ALA A 91 0.06 36.91 -40.49
N LEU A 92 0.16 36.46 -39.23
CA LEU A 92 0.71 37.27 -38.15
C LEU A 92 2.19 37.62 -38.42
N PRO A 93 2.68 38.80 -37.97
CA PRO A 93 4.07 39.21 -38.10
C PRO A 93 4.98 38.48 -37.09
N LEU A 94 4.81 37.17 -36.97
CA LEU A 94 5.56 36.26 -36.10
C LEU A 94 6.06 35.09 -36.94
N ALA A 95 7.26 34.59 -36.64
CA ALA A 95 7.73 33.35 -37.27
C ALA A 95 6.83 32.19 -36.85
N ARG A 96 6.59 31.23 -37.77
CA ARG A 96 5.77 30.05 -37.46
C ARG A 96 6.29 29.31 -36.22
N TRP A 97 7.61 29.13 -36.10
CA TRP A 97 8.21 28.53 -34.91
C TRP A 97 7.92 29.28 -33.61
N GLN A 98 7.77 30.61 -33.64
CA GLN A 98 7.38 31.38 -32.47
C GLN A 98 5.92 31.09 -32.07
N ILE A 99 5.02 30.97 -33.05
CA ILE A 99 3.62 30.60 -32.79
C ILE A 99 3.52 29.19 -32.21
N PHE A 100 4.28 28.24 -32.78
CA PHE A 100 4.38 26.87 -32.26
C PHE A 100 4.89 26.84 -30.82
N ALA A 101 5.99 27.55 -30.54
CA ALA A 101 6.58 27.62 -29.20
C ALA A 101 5.62 28.24 -28.19
N VAL A 102 4.85 29.28 -28.57
CA VAL A 102 3.83 29.87 -27.69
C VAL A 102 2.72 28.89 -27.39
N LYS A 103 2.26 28.09 -28.36
CA LYS A 103 1.25 27.05 -28.14
C LYS A 103 1.72 25.99 -27.14
N VAL A 104 2.87 25.38 -27.41
CA VAL A 104 3.49 24.37 -26.55
C VAL A 104 3.74 24.93 -25.14
N GLY A 105 4.31 26.14 -25.07
CA GLY A 105 4.59 26.83 -23.81
C GLY A 105 3.33 27.21 -23.03
N SER A 106 2.22 27.55 -23.70
CA SER A 106 0.94 27.82 -23.03
C SER A 106 0.33 26.56 -22.44
N GLY A 107 0.41 25.42 -23.16
CA GLY A 107 -0.03 24.13 -22.64
C GLY A 107 0.79 23.66 -21.44
N LEU A 108 2.12 23.73 -21.53
CA LEU A 108 3.00 23.36 -20.41
C LEU A 108 2.81 24.30 -19.23
N GLY A 109 2.77 25.62 -19.48
CA GLY A 109 2.54 26.62 -18.44
C GLY A 109 1.22 26.41 -17.70
N LEU A 110 0.17 26.02 -18.41
CA LEU A 110 -1.11 25.68 -17.79
C LEU A 110 -0.98 24.48 -16.85
N LEU A 111 -0.37 23.39 -17.30
CA LEU A 111 -0.17 22.18 -16.48
C LEU A 111 0.66 22.48 -15.23
N VAL A 112 1.75 23.25 -15.38
CA VAL A 112 2.58 23.69 -14.25
C VAL A 112 1.76 24.47 -13.23
N VAL A 113 0.94 25.44 -13.68
CA VAL A 113 0.10 26.23 -12.77
C VAL A 113 -0.91 25.35 -12.06
N LEU A 114 -1.62 24.48 -12.78
CA LEU A 114 -2.65 23.62 -12.19
C LEU A 114 -2.07 22.64 -11.16
N THR A 115 -0.95 21.99 -11.47
CA THR A 115 -0.29 21.08 -10.52
C THR A 115 0.32 21.82 -9.33
N THR A 116 0.81 23.05 -9.53
CA THR A 116 1.26 23.88 -8.41
C THR A 116 0.07 24.21 -7.49
N VAL A 117 -1.11 24.52 -8.05
CA VAL A 117 -2.33 24.73 -7.27
C VAL A 117 -2.70 23.45 -6.52
N SER A 118 -2.73 22.30 -7.19
CA SER A 118 -2.99 21.00 -6.55
C SER A 118 -2.04 20.70 -5.38
N HIS A 119 -0.73 20.95 -5.56
CA HIS A 119 0.25 20.76 -4.47
C HIS A 119 0.09 21.78 -3.33
N VAL A 120 -0.37 23.00 -3.63
CA VAL A 120 -0.72 24.00 -2.62
C VAL A 120 -1.99 23.59 -1.89
N ASP A 121 -2.99 23.06 -2.59
CA ASP A 121 -4.22 22.55 -2.00
C ASP A 121 -3.92 21.38 -1.06
N SER A 122 -3.13 20.40 -1.51
CA SER A 122 -2.61 19.31 -0.67
C SER A 122 -1.86 19.82 0.56
N TRP A 123 -1.03 20.86 0.39
CA TRP A 123 -0.35 21.50 1.51
C TRP A 123 -1.32 22.24 2.45
N ILE A 124 -2.36 22.90 1.95
CA ILE A 124 -3.39 23.56 2.75
C ILE A 124 -4.18 22.54 3.55
N VAL A 125 -4.62 21.44 2.91
CA VAL A 125 -5.31 20.33 3.57
C VAL A 125 -4.45 19.76 4.69
N TYR A 126 -3.18 19.46 4.40
CA TYR A 126 -2.23 19.04 5.43
C TYR A 126 -2.06 20.10 6.53
N ALA A 127 -1.91 21.38 6.17
CA ALA A 127 -1.72 22.50 7.10
C ALA A 127 -2.93 22.75 8.01
N MET A 128 -4.13 22.32 7.61
CA MET A 128 -5.34 22.37 8.41
C MET A 128 -5.41 21.25 9.45
N GLY A 129 -4.64 20.16 9.27
CA GLY A 129 -4.59 19.06 10.22
C GLY A 129 -3.60 19.28 11.36
N ASP A 130 -3.85 18.61 12.49
CA ASP A 130 -3.01 18.73 13.69
C ASP A 130 -1.58 18.19 13.48
N ASN A 131 -1.40 17.31 12.48
CA ASN A 131 -0.13 16.80 12.00
C ASN A 131 0.79 17.86 11.37
N SER A 132 0.26 19.03 10.98
CA SER A 132 1.02 20.12 10.33
C SER A 132 2.05 20.81 11.22
N ILE A 133 1.88 20.73 12.55
CA ILE A 133 2.71 21.45 13.52
C ILE A 133 3.88 20.57 14.01
N ALA A 134 3.88 19.28 13.69
CA ALA A 134 5.00 18.39 13.95
C ALA A 134 6.07 18.56 12.84
N VAL A 135 7.15 19.29 13.16
CA VAL A 135 8.31 19.61 12.29
C VAL A 135 8.95 18.39 11.60
N THR A 136 8.56 17.16 11.95
CA THR A 136 9.19 15.92 11.46
C THR A 136 8.41 15.20 10.35
N GLN A 137 7.29 15.71 9.85
CA GLN A 137 6.49 15.01 8.83
C GLN A 137 6.48 15.71 7.46
N PHE A 138 6.41 17.04 7.40
CA PHE A 138 6.47 17.75 6.13
C PHE A 138 7.91 18.07 5.71
N ARG A 139 8.26 17.66 4.49
CA ARG A 139 9.59 17.87 3.90
C ARG A 139 9.48 18.76 2.67
N TRP A 140 9.95 20.00 2.80
CA TRP A 140 9.98 20.96 1.69
C TRP A 140 10.75 20.44 0.49
N ASP A 141 11.84 19.72 0.73
CA ASP A 141 12.64 19.12 -0.32
C ASP A 141 11.89 18.02 -1.07
N TYR A 142 11.00 17.27 -0.40
CA TYR A 142 10.13 16.29 -1.05
C TYR A 142 9.01 16.98 -1.83
N TRP A 143 8.37 18.00 -1.24
CA TRP A 143 7.35 18.79 -1.92
C TRP A 143 7.86 19.39 -3.25
N TRP A 144 9.05 20.00 -3.24
CA TRP A 144 9.68 20.56 -4.44
C TRP A 144 10.11 19.48 -5.44
N LEU A 145 10.61 18.34 -4.94
CA LEU A 145 11.02 17.24 -5.79
C LEU A 145 9.83 16.60 -6.51
N GLU A 146 8.74 16.33 -5.80
CA GLU A 146 7.51 15.76 -6.36
C GLU A 146 6.91 16.69 -7.42
N LEU A 147 6.77 17.98 -7.11
CA LEU A 147 6.34 18.98 -8.08
C LEU A 147 7.26 18.97 -9.32
N GLY A 148 8.58 18.93 -9.11
CA GLY A 148 9.57 18.88 -10.19
C GLY A 148 9.45 17.63 -11.07
N LEU A 149 9.22 16.46 -10.47
CA LEU A 149 9.03 15.19 -11.17
C LEU A 149 7.74 15.22 -12.00
N ILE A 150 6.61 15.63 -11.42
CA ILE A 150 5.33 15.72 -12.15
C ILE A 150 5.43 16.73 -13.31
N VAL A 151 6.03 17.90 -13.07
CA VAL A 151 6.31 18.90 -14.12
C VAL A 151 7.20 18.32 -15.23
N GLY A 152 8.22 17.53 -14.87
CA GLY A 152 9.07 16.85 -15.83
C GLY A 152 8.31 15.80 -16.66
N ILE A 153 7.36 15.08 -16.07
CA ILE A 153 6.47 14.16 -16.79
C ILE A 153 5.61 14.94 -17.80
N TYR A 154 5.04 16.10 -17.44
CA TYR A 154 4.32 16.92 -18.42
C TYR A 154 5.21 17.42 -19.55
N ALA A 155 6.44 17.83 -19.24
CA ALA A 155 7.42 18.28 -20.23
C ALA A 155 7.78 17.15 -21.22
N ILE A 156 7.71 15.89 -20.79
CA ILE A 156 7.88 14.71 -21.63
C ILE A 156 6.60 14.42 -22.42
N ALA A 157 5.46 14.31 -21.74
CA ALA A 157 4.20 13.82 -22.29
C ALA A 157 3.54 14.77 -23.30
N LEU A 158 3.65 16.08 -23.08
CA LEU A 158 3.05 17.09 -23.96
C LEU A 158 3.60 17.02 -25.40
N PRO A 159 4.92 16.91 -25.63
CA PRO A 159 5.49 16.62 -26.95
C PRO A 159 4.93 15.38 -27.66
N TYR A 160 4.68 14.28 -26.94
CA TYR A 160 4.01 13.11 -27.52
C TYR A 160 2.61 13.47 -27.99
N GLY A 161 1.84 14.20 -27.15
CA GLY A 161 0.52 14.70 -27.51
C GLY A 161 0.51 15.56 -28.77
N VAL A 162 1.48 16.47 -28.91
CA VAL A 162 1.65 17.33 -30.09
C VAL A 162 1.94 16.51 -31.35
N LEU A 163 2.82 15.51 -31.26
CA LEU A 163 3.10 14.64 -32.40
C LEU A 163 1.88 13.78 -32.76
N VAL A 164 1.20 13.22 -31.76
CA VAL A 164 -0.01 12.41 -31.91
C VAL A 164 -1.14 13.23 -32.56
N SER A 165 -1.29 14.50 -32.19
CA SER A 165 -2.33 15.40 -32.72
C SER A 165 -2.25 15.54 -34.24
N TRP A 166 -1.03 15.53 -34.79
CA TRP A 166 -0.80 15.63 -36.23
C TRP A 166 -1.47 14.48 -37.01
N PHE A 167 -1.42 13.27 -36.45
CA PHE A 167 -1.99 12.07 -37.04
C PHE A 167 -3.44 11.82 -36.60
N ARG A 168 -4.05 12.75 -35.85
CA ARG A 168 -5.43 12.68 -35.35
C ARG A 168 -5.71 11.35 -34.63
N TRP A 169 -6.84 10.72 -34.93
CA TRP A 169 -7.27 9.45 -34.32
C TRP A 169 -6.31 8.29 -34.62
N ILE A 170 -5.61 8.31 -35.76
CA ILE A 170 -4.58 7.32 -36.09
C ILE A 170 -3.41 7.45 -35.12
N GLY A 171 -3.01 8.69 -34.82
CA GLY A 171 -1.98 8.96 -33.82
C GLY A 171 -2.35 8.39 -32.45
N ILE A 172 -3.60 8.63 -32.00
CA ILE A 172 -4.10 8.12 -30.72
C ILE A 172 -4.01 6.60 -30.70
N LEU A 173 -4.46 5.94 -31.77
CA LEU A 173 -4.42 4.49 -31.85
C LEU A 173 -2.99 3.94 -31.80
N VAL A 174 -2.08 4.50 -32.59
CA VAL A 174 -0.68 4.09 -32.62
C VAL A 174 -0.05 4.27 -31.24
N PHE A 175 -0.37 5.37 -30.55
CA PHE A 175 0.08 5.61 -29.20
C PHE A 175 -0.45 4.56 -28.21
N ILE A 176 -1.74 4.25 -28.24
CA ILE A 176 -2.35 3.22 -27.38
C ILE A 176 -1.66 1.87 -27.62
N ILE A 177 -1.51 1.45 -28.88
CA ILE A 177 -0.84 0.19 -29.23
C ILE A 177 0.60 0.19 -28.74
N ALA A 178 1.33 1.29 -28.95
CA ALA A 178 2.72 1.41 -28.51
C ALA A 178 2.83 1.36 -26.98
N TRP A 179 1.97 2.06 -26.26
CA TRP A 179 1.93 2.04 -24.80
C TRP A 179 1.63 0.64 -24.27
N THR A 180 0.58 -0.01 -24.78
CA THR A 180 0.21 -1.38 -24.39
C THR A 180 1.35 -2.35 -24.71
N ALA A 181 2.00 -2.21 -25.86
CA ALA A 181 3.17 -3.02 -26.18
C ALA A 181 4.32 -2.80 -25.20
N THR A 182 4.64 -1.55 -24.84
CA THR A 182 5.71 -1.25 -23.86
C THR A 182 5.38 -1.74 -22.46
N TYR A 183 4.10 -1.74 -22.07
CA TYR A 183 3.63 -2.33 -20.82
C TYR A 183 3.93 -3.84 -20.78
N TYR A 184 3.48 -4.60 -21.78
CA TYR A 184 3.74 -6.04 -21.83
C TYR A 184 5.21 -6.41 -22.01
N ILE A 185 5.97 -5.61 -22.78
CA ILE A 185 7.41 -5.83 -22.94
C ILE A 185 8.12 -5.75 -21.59
N GLY A 186 7.72 -4.84 -20.70
CA GLY A 186 8.24 -4.76 -19.34
C GLY A 186 7.89 -5.97 -18.49
N GLU A 187 6.68 -6.50 -18.64
CA GLU A 187 6.21 -7.71 -17.92
C GLU A 187 7.00 -8.96 -18.34
N PHE A 188 7.25 -9.14 -19.65
CA PHE A 188 8.04 -10.27 -20.16
C PHE A 188 9.54 -10.11 -19.99
N ASN A 189 10.04 -8.87 -19.98
CA ASN A 189 11.45 -8.56 -19.83
C ASN A 189 11.63 -7.33 -18.93
N PRO A 190 11.87 -7.54 -17.62
CA PRO A 190 12.06 -6.46 -16.67
C PRO A 190 13.19 -5.48 -17.03
N ALA A 191 14.18 -5.92 -17.82
CA ALA A 191 15.24 -5.03 -18.29
C ALA A 191 14.74 -3.95 -19.26
N LEU A 192 13.54 -4.09 -19.82
CA LEU A 192 12.91 -3.16 -20.76
C LEU A 192 11.77 -2.34 -20.15
N THR A 193 11.52 -2.47 -18.85
CA THR A 193 10.48 -1.70 -18.13
C THR A 193 10.65 -0.18 -18.29
N TYR A 194 11.88 0.29 -18.53
CA TYR A 194 12.17 1.70 -18.78
C TYR A 194 11.50 2.31 -20.01
N LEU A 195 10.94 1.47 -20.91
CA LEU A 195 10.18 1.93 -22.08
C LEU A 195 8.73 2.32 -21.72
N ASN A 196 8.23 1.86 -20.58
CA ASN A 196 6.91 2.21 -20.08
C ASN A 196 6.98 3.55 -19.33
N PRO A 197 6.15 4.55 -19.70
CA PRO A 197 6.14 5.84 -19.01
C PRO A 197 5.83 5.78 -17.51
N THR A 198 5.20 4.71 -17.01
CA THR A 198 4.99 4.54 -15.55
C THR A 198 6.30 4.41 -14.79
N ALA A 199 7.37 3.95 -15.45
CA ALA A 199 8.71 3.85 -14.86
C ALA A 199 9.36 5.21 -14.56
N LEU A 200 8.77 6.34 -14.98
CA LEU A 200 9.28 7.69 -14.65
C LEU A 200 9.17 8.02 -13.15
N LEU A 201 8.23 7.39 -12.43
CA LEU A 201 8.10 7.48 -10.96
C LEU A 201 8.34 6.14 -10.26
N ASP A 202 9.08 5.21 -10.88
CA ASP A 202 9.57 4.02 -10.19
C ASP A 202 10.75 4.40 -9.29
N LEU A 203 10.42 5.01 -8.15
CA LEU A 203 11.36 5.66 -7.24
C LEU A 203 11.87 4.66 -6.20
N GLU A 204 13.17 4.70 -5.93
CA GLU A 204 13.79 3.89 -4.89
C GLU A 204 14.22 4.78 -3.72
N ILE A 205 13.80 4.44 -2.50
CA ILE A 205 14.19 5.17 -1.29
C ILE A 205 15.39 4.44 -0.65
N GLN A 206 16.56 5.07 -0.71
CA GLN A 206 17.78 4.57 -0.05
C GLN A 206 18.10 5.46 1.16
N GLY A 207 17.62 5.06 2.34
CA GLY A 207 17.74 5.86 3.55
C GLY A 207 16.92 7.15 3.46
N ASP A 208 17.57 8.31 3.50
CA ASP A 208 16.95 9.63 3.41
C ASP A 208 16.93 10.23 1.98
N ARG A 209 17.44 9.48 1.00
CA ARG A 209 17.60 9.94 -0.39
C ARG A 209 16.67 9.19 -1.33
N VAL A 210 15.90 9.97 -2.09
CA VAL A 210 15.11 9.48 -3.22
C VAL A 210 16.03 9.31 -4.43
N THR A 211 16.11 8.10 -4.96
CA THR A 211 16.86 7.78 -6.18
C THR A 211 15.89 7.80 -7.37
N ILE A 212 16.13 8.73 -8.29
CA ILE A 212 15.31 8.90 -9.50
C ILE A 212 15.82 7.93 -10.59
N PRO A 213 14.94 7.16 -11.26
CA PRO A 213 15.33 6.19 -12.28
C PRO A 213 15.86 6.92 -13.53
N ARG A 214 17.19 6.97 -13.70
CA ARG A 214 17.80 7.80 -14.76
C ARG A 214 17.46 7.33 -16.18
N THR A 215 17.35 6.03 -16.40
CA THR A 215 17.17 5.45 -17.74
C THR A 215 15.81 5.82 -18.37
N PRO A 216 14.66 5.64 -17.69
CA PRO A 216 13.37 6.11 -18.22
C PRO A 216 13.37 7.61 -18.56
N TRP A 217 13.90 8.45 -17.66
CA TRP A 217 13.98 9.90 -17.86
C TRP A 217 14.82 10.29 -19.08
N LEU A 218 15.95 9.63 -19.31
CA LEU A 218 16.79 9.87 -20.49
C LEU A 218 16.10 9.41 -21.78
N VAL A 219 15.51 8.23 -21.79
CA VAL A 219 14.86 7.64 -22.98
C VAL A 219 13.64 8.46 -23.38
N HIS A 220 12.73 8.70 -22.44
CA HIS A 220 11.52 9.47 -22.71
C HIS A 220 11.82 10.96 -22.93
N GLY A 221 12.82 11.53 -22.24
CA GLY A 221 13.29 12.88 -22.50
C GLY A 221 13.84 13.06 -23.92
N ALA A 222 14.68 12.13 -24.39
CA ALA A 222 15.20 12.15 -25.76
C ALA A 222 14.09 11.99 -26.80
N ALA A 223 13.15 11.07 -26.55
CA ALA A 223 11.99 10.86 -27.42
C ALA A 223 11.05 12.08 -27.45
N ALA A 224 10.84 12.75 -26.32
CA ALA A 224 10.05 13.98 -26.24
C ALA A 224 10.69 15.14 -27.03
N ILE A 225 12.02 15.29 -26.96
CA ILE A 225 12.76 16.26 -27.79
C ILE A 225 12.57 15.93 -29.28
N GLY A 226 12.69 14.66 -29.67
CA GLY A 226 12.41 14.22 -31.03
C GLY A 226 10.98 14.53 -31.47
N ALA A 227 10.00 14.26 -30.59
CA ALA A 227 8.58 14.47 -30.86
C ALA A 227 8.22 15.95 -31.03
N VAL A 228 8.73 16.85 -30.17
CA VAL A 228 8.44 18.29 -30.30
C VAL A 228 9.10 18.91 -31.53
N LEU A 229 10.33 18.48 -31.88
CA LEU A 229 11.01 18.95 -33.08
C LEU A 229 10.30 18.45 -34.35
N LEU A 230 9.92 17.18 -34.38
CA LEU A 230 9.18 16.60 -35.50
C LEU A 230 7.79 17.23 -35.64
N GLY A 231 7.05 17.35 -34.53
CA GLY A 231 5.74 18.02 -34.50
C GLY A 231 5.83 19.47 -34.97
N GLY A 232 6.86 20.20 -34.53
CA GLY A 232 7.09 21.57 -34.99
C GLY A 232 7.49 21.67 -36.46
N LEU A 233 8.30 20.74 -36.98
CA LEU A 233 8.63 20.67 -38.40
C LEU A 233 7.38 20.39 -39.26
N LEU A 234 6.57 19.41 -38.84
CA LEU A 234 5.32 19.04 -39.48
C LEU A 234 4.36 20.23 -39.51
N TRP A 235 4.17 20.88 -38.37
CA TRP A 235 3.28 22.04 -38.27
C TRP A 235 3.77 23.23 -39.08
N THR A 236 5.06 23.61 -38.98
CA THR A 236 5.58 24.81 -39.65
C THR A 236 5.73 24.67 -41.17
N ARG A 237 6.10 23.49 -41.68
CA ARG A 237 6.35 23.26 -43.11
C ARG A 237 5.19 22.62 -43.85
N TYR A 238 4.44 21.74 -43.19
CA TYR A 238 3.41 20.92 -43.81
C TYR A 238 1.99 21.19 -43.27
N GLY A 239 1.81 22.19 -42.39
CA GLY A 239 0.54 22.48 -41.68
C GLY A 239 -0.73 22.55 -42.56
N GLU A 240 -0.60 22.97 -43.82
CA GLU A 240 -1.71 23.03 -44.79
C GLU A 240 -2.08 21.68 -45.42
N ARG A 241 -1.24 20.65 -45.26
CA ARG A 241 -1.38 19.31 -45.84
C ARG A 241 -1.61 18.22 -44.79
N ALA A 242 -2.16 18.55 -43.62
CA ALA A 242 -2.45 17.52 -42.63
C ALA A 242 -3.27 16.40 -43.31
N MET A 243 -2.80 15.16 -43.17
CA MET A 243 -3.35 14.04 -43.95
C MET A 243 -4.78 13.77 -43.50
N GLU A 244 -5.77 14.09 -44.34
CA GLU A 244 -7.05 13.40 -44.28
C GLU A 244 -6.80 11.94 -44.67
N PRO A 245 -7.08 10.96 -43.78
CA PRO A 245 -6.80 9.57 -44.10
C PRO A 245 -7.73 9.09 -45.23
N GLY A 246 -7.14 8.59 -46.31
CA GLY A 246 -7.88 7.94 -47.40
C GLY A 246 -8.63 6.69 -46.93
N LYS A 247 -9.62 6.25 -47.72
CA LYS A 247 -10.50 5.09 -47.39
C LYS A 247 -9.73 3.80 -47.06
N ALA A 248 -8.54 3.60 -47.63
CA ALA A 248 -7.68 2.44 -47.36
C ALA A 248 -6.99 2.52 -45.98
N THR A 249 -6.51 3.69 -45.60
CA THR A 249 -5.95 3.98 -44.28
C THR A 249 -7.02 3.87 -43.20
N ALA A 250 -8.25 4.34 -43.46
CA ALA A 250 -9.38 4.16 -42.54
C ALA A 250 -9.71 2.69 -42.25
N ARG A 251 -9.57 1.78 -43.24
CA ARG A 251 -9.77 0.33 -43.04
C ARG A 251 -8.65 -0.33 -42.24
N LEU A 252 -7.38 -0.02 -42.55
CA LEU A 252 -6.22 -0.51 -41.80
C LEU A 252 -6.29 -0.09 -40.33
N VAL A 253 -6.73 1.13 -40.09
CA VAL A 253 -6.83 1.69 -38.74
C VAL A 253 -8.11 1.22 -38.04
N ALA A 254 -9.20 0.89 -38.74
CA ALA A 254 -10.33 0.15 -38.17
C ALA A 254 -9.93 -1.27 -37.73
N SER A 255 -9.09 -1.97 -38.52
CA SER A 255 -8.52 -3.26 -38.14
C SER A 255 -7.58 -3.13 -36.93
N ALA A 256 -6.77 -2.07 -36.87
CA ALA A 256 -5.91 -1.81 -35.72
C ALA A 256 -6.68 -1.33 -34.47
N LEU A 257 -7.83 -0.65 -34.62
CA LEU A 257 -8.77 -0.34 -33.53
C LEU A 257 -9.46 -1.59 -33.03
N MET A 258 -9.84 -2.51 -33.93
CA MET A 258 -10.31 -3.84 -33.53
C MET A 258 -9.20 -4.58 -32.80
N LEU A 259 -7.95 -4.56 -33.28
CA LEU A 259 -6.86 -5.26 -32.62
C LEU A 259 -6.49 -4.62 -31.27
N GLY A 260 -6.39 -3.30 -31.19
CA GLY A 260 -6.12 -2.55 -29.97
C GLY A 260 -7.27 -2.62 -28.97
N GLY A 261 -8.52 -2.52 -29.44
CA GLY A 261 -9.72 -2.76 -28.64
C GLY A 261 -9.84 -4.22 -28.21
N THR A 262 -9.41 -5.19 -29.04
CA THR A 262 -9.31 -6.60 -28.65
C THR A 262 -8.18 -6.79 -27.67
N LEU A 263 -7.04 -6.11 -27.77
CA LEU A 263 -5.95 -6.19 -26.80
C LEU A 263 -6.30 -5.50 -25.50
N ILE A 264 -7.06 -4.40 -25.51
CA ILE A 264 -7.61 -3.76 -24.32
C ILE A 264 -8.72 -4.62 -23.71
N ALA A 265 -9.60 -5.21 -24.53
CA ALA A 265 -10.63 -6.12 -24.05
C ALA A 265 -10.04 -7.45 -23.59
N LEU A 266 -8.93 -7.90 -24.18
CA LEU A 266 -8.17 -9.08 -23.79
C LEU A 266 -7.28 -8.77 -22.59
N ASN A 267 -6.80 -7.55 -22.41
CA ASN A 267 -6.10 -7.08 -21.21
C ASN A 267 -7.09 -6.82 -20.08
N TYR A 268 -8.27 -6.29 -20.36
CA TYR A 268 -9.37 -6.20 -19.41
C TYR A 268 -9.80 -7.61 -19.04
N ALA A 269 -10.05 -8.47 -20.04
CA ALA A 269 -10.34 -9.87 -19.83
C ALA A 269 -9.19 -10.56 -19.10
N LEU A 270 -7.91 -10.33 -19.39
CA LEU A 270 -6.76 -10.91 -18.65
C LEU A 270 -6.58 -10.26 -17.28
N SER A 271 -6.86 -8.98 -17.08
CA SER A 271 -6.85 -8.34 -15.75
C SER A 271 -8.06 -8.73 -14.93
N VAL A 272 -9.07 -9.31 -15.57
CA VAL A 272 -10.25 -9.90 -14.95
C VAL A 272 -10.05 -11.42 -14.78
N ILE A 273 -9.37 -12.09 -15.72
CA ILE A 273 -9.14 -13.55 -15.80
C ILE A 273 -7.82 -13.98 -15.14
N ALA A 274 -6.83 -13.09 -14.97
CA ALA A 274 -5.51 -13.40 -14.40
C ALA A 274 -5.37 -13.07 -12.91
N PRO A 275 -6.19 -12.20 -12.29
CA PRO A 275 -6.62 -12.44 -10.91
C PRO A 275 -7.73 -13.49 -10.86
N GLY A 276 -8.37 -13.77 -11.99
CA GLY A 276 -9.50 -14.71 -12.18
C GLY A 276 -9.17 -16.19 -12.36
N PHE A 277 -8.08 -16.67 -11.75
CA PHE A 277 -8.17 -17.95 -11.02
C PHE A 277 -8.78 -17.75 -9.61
N GLY A 278 -9.24 -16.53 -9.29
CA GLY A 278 -10.26 -16.17 -8.31
C GLY A 278 -11.36 -15.33 -8.98
N ASP A 279 -12.38 -16.03 -9.47
CA ASP A 279 -13.75 -15.63 -9.88
C ASP A 279 -14.09 -14.16 -10.26
N PRO A 280 -14.32 -13.88 -11.56
CA PRO A 280 -15.13 -12.77 -12.02
C PRO A 280 -16.42 -13.29 -12.66
N THR A 281 -17.45 -13.53 -11.86
CA THR A 281 -18.80 -13.70 -12.41
C THR A 281 -19.75 -12.66 -11.83
N GLY A 282 -20.23 -11.78 -12.72
CA GLY A 282 -21.54 -11.15 -12.60
C GLY A 282 -22.67 -12.17 -12.75
N ALA A 283 -22.62 -13.24 -11.96
CA ALA A 283 -23.70 -14.21 -11.76
C ALA A 283 -24.12 -14.05 -10.31
N ASP A 284 -25.35 -13.55 -10.09
CA ASP A 284 -26.11 -13.56 -8.83
C ASP A 284 -25.23 -13.89 -7.61
N THR A 285 -24.40 -12.92 -7.16
CA THR A 285 -23.39 -13.17 -6.12
C THR A 285 -24.12 -13.80 -4.98
N GLY A 286 -23.85 -15.09 -4.74
CA GLY A 286 -24.53 -15.88 -3.73
C GLY A 286 -24.11 -15.43 -2.35
N LEU A 287 -24.20 -14.13 -2.06
CA LEU A 287 -24.01 -13.50 -0.79
C LEU A 287 -25.36 -13.50 -0.07
N ALA A 288 -25.29 -13.61 1.24
CA ALA A 288 -26.40 -13.51 2.14
C ALA A 288 -26.01 -12.59 3.30
N GLU A 289 -27.03 -12.03 3.94
CA GLU A 289 -26.87 -11.12 5.07
C GLU A 289 -27.60 -11.67 6.28
N LEU A 290 -27.02 -11.45 7.45
CA LEU A 290 -27.60 -11.82 8.73
C LEU A 290 -27.35 -10.66 9.71
N ARG A 291 -28.37 -10.31 10.50
CA ARG A 291 -28.28 -9.22 11.49
C ARG A 291 -28.52 -9.77 12.88
N THR A 292 -27.70 -9.33 13.82
CA THR A 292 -27.85 -9.60 15.25
C THR A 292 -28.14 -8.28 15.98
N ARG A 293 -28.05 -8.24 17.32
CA ARG A 293 -28.24 -7.00 18.08
C ARG A 293 -27.14 -5.99 17.77
N ASP A 294 -25.89 -6.44 17.69
CA ASP A 294 -24.72 -5.56 17.58
C ASP A 294 -23.99 -5.67 16.22
N TYR A 295 -24.34 -6.64 15.37
CA TYR A 295 -23.66 -6.89 14.09
C TYR A 295 -24.58 -6.94 12.85
N HIS A 296 -23.98 -6.58 11.71
CA HIS A 296 -24.46 -6.90 10.37
C HIS A 296 -23.43 -7.77 9.65
N LEU A 297 -23.72 -9.06 9.52
CA LEU A 297 -22.87 -10.07 8.90
C LEU A 297 -23.15 -10.19 7.40
N THR A 298 -22.11 -10.16 6.57
CA THR A 298 -22.15 -10.45 5.13
C THR A 298 -21.31 -11.69 4.84
N TYR A 299 -21.85 -12.67 4.12
CA TYR A 299 -21.19 -13.97 3.91
C TYR A 299 -21.66 -14.68 2.63
N TYR A 300 -20.93 -15.68 2.15
CA TYR A 300 -21.39 -16.52 1.04
C TYR A 300 -22.51 -17.48 1.49
N ARG A 301 -23.57 -17.62 0.69
CA ARG A 301 -24.75 -18.46 0.93
C ARG A 301 -24.40 -19.92 1.21
N GLU A 302 -23.30 -20.43 0.65
CA GLU A 302 -22.76 -21.75 0.98
C GLU A 302 -22.27 -21.89 2.43
N ASP A 303 -21.94 -20.78 3.08
CA ASP A 303 -21.52 -20.68 4.49
C ASP A 303 -22.67 -20.30 5.43
N THR A 304 -23.93 -20.35 4.98
CA THR A 304 -25.11 -19.99 5.79
C THR A 304 -25.15 -20.67 7.15
N THR A 305 -24.87 -21.98 7.20
CA THR A 305 -24.86 -22.71 8.48
C THR A 305 -23.80 -22.18 9.43
N ARG A 306 -22.61 -21.83 8.92
CA ARG A 306 -21.50 -21.32 9.73
C ARG A 306 -21.77 -19.91 10.23
N ALA A 307 -22.28 -19.04 9.35
CA ALA A 307 -22.70 -17.69 9.73
C ALA A 307 -23.83 -17.71 10.78
N GLN A 308 -24.78 -18.64 10.66
CA GLN A 308 -25.83 -18.83 11.66
C GLN A 308 -25.25 -19.30 13.00
N LEU A 309 -24.34 -20.27 13.01
CA LEU A 309 -23.68 -20.71 14.25
C LEU A 309 -22.92 -19.57 14.92
N LEU A 310 -22.13 -18.80 14.15
CA LEU A 310 -21.43 -17.61 14.66
C LEU A 310 -22.41 -16.59 15.25
N SER A 311 -23.51 -16.31 14.58
CA SER A 311 -24.50 -15.32 15.02
C SER A 311 -25.11 -15.60 16.39
N LEU A 312 -25.14 -16.87 16.82
CA LEU A 312 -25.65 -17.25 18.14
C LEU A 312 -24.77 -16.74 19.28
N GLU A 313 -23.49 -16.45 19.00
CA GLU A 313 -22.48 -16.09 20.00
C GLU A 313 -21.97 -14.65 19.83
N THR A 314 -22.10 -14.06 18.64
CA THR A 314 -21.58 -12.71 18.33
C THR A 314 -21.96 -11.63 19.35
N ASP A 315 -23.23 -11.53 19.75
CA ASP A 315 -23.66 -10.50 20.70
C ASP A 315 -23.08 -10.73 22.11
N ALA A 316 -22.83 -12.00 22.49
CA ALA A 316 -22.14 -12.33 23.75
C ALA A 316 -20.65 -11.98 23.68
N TYR A 317 -20.01 -12.17 22.52
CA TYR A 317 -18.64 -11.72 22.27
C TYR A 317 -18.54 -10.19 22.38
N TYR A 318 -19.46 -9.45 21.76
CA TYR A 318 -19.52 -7.99 21.91
C TYR A 318 -19.65 -7.55 23.37
N ASP A 319 -20.58 -8.16 24.12
CA ASP A 319 -20.77 -7.84 25.53
C ASP A 319 -19.51 -8.15 26.37
N GLY A 320 -18.82 -9.25 26.08
CA GLY A 320 -17.56 -9.64 26.71
C GLY A 320 -16.46 -8.59 26.48
N VAL A 321 -16.17 -8.26 25.22
CA VAL A 321 -15.16 -7.26 24.85
C VAL A 321 -15.51 -5.90 25.44
N ARG A 322 -16.77 -5.46 25.29
CA ARG A 322 -17.23 -4.17 25.82
C ARG A 322 -17.10 -4.09 27.33
N SER A 323 -17.41 -5.17 28.05
CA SER A 323 -17.28 -5.24 29.49
C SER A 323 -15.81 -5.12 29.93
N LEU A 324 -14.92 -5.88 29.31
CA LEU A 324 -13.47 -5.86 29.60
C LEU A 324 -12.86 -4.48 29.34
N LEU A 325 -13.14 -3.88 28.18
CA LEU A 325 -12.61 -2.58 27.81
C LEU A 325 -13.35 -1.40 28.45
N LYS A 326 -14.52 -1.63 29.06
CA LYS A 326 -15.52 -0.62 29.45
C LYS A 326 -15.75 0.41 28.34
N SER A 327 -15.89 -0.11 27.12
CA SER A 327 -16.09 0.69 25.91
C SER A 327 -17.48 1.38 25.94
N PRO A 328 -17.60 2.63 25.48
CA PRO A 328 -18.91 3.28 25.39
C PRO A 328 -19.85 2.48 24.46
N PRO A 329 -21.17 2.52 24.71
CA PRO A 329 -22.12 1.91 23.78
C PRO A 329 -22.06 2.59 22.40
N SER A 330 -22.26 1.82 21.34
CA SER A 330 -22.44 2.33 19.96
C SER A 330 -23.90 2.14 19.55
N ASP A 331 -24.53 3.18 19.00
CA ASP A 331 -25.88 3.08 18.44
C ASP A 331 -25.90 2.51 17.01
N GLU A 332 -24.72 2.26 16.43
CA GLU A 332 -24.55 1.68 15.09
C GLU A 332 -23.97 0.27 15.17
N LEU A 333 -24.48 -0.61 14.30
CA LEU A 333 -24.05 -2.00 14.15
C LEU A 333 -22.62 -2.08 13.59
N ILE A 334 -21.85 -3.05 14.08
CA ILE A 334 -20.56 -3.43 13.50
C ILE A 334 -20.81 -4.25 12.23
N VAL A 335 -20.25 -3.83 11.10
CA VAL A 335 -20.36 -4.58 9.84
C VAL A 335 -19.26 -5.64 9.78
N ALA A 336 -19.66 -6.90 9.75
CA ALA A 336 -18.78 -8.06 9.75
C ALA A 336 -18.82 -8.75 8.38
N ASP A 337 -17.75 -8.58 7.60
CA ASP A 337 -17.58 -9.19 6.28
C ASP A 337 -16.81 -10.51 6.42
N LEU A 338 -17.51 -11.62 6.22
CA LEU A 338 -17.00 -12.99 6.34
C LEU A 338 -16.59 -13.59 4.98
N THR A 339 -16.41 -12.74 3.96
CA THR A 339 -16.12 -13.17 2.57
C THR A 339 -14.64 -13.10 2.21
N ASP A 340 -13.79 -12.71 3.16
CA ASP A 340 -12.37 -12.53 2.95
C ASP A 340 -11.67 -13.86 2.66
N SER A 341 -10.77 -13.89 1.68
CA SER A 341 -10.07 -15.10 1.24
C SER A 341 -8.88 -15.49 2.14
N GLY A 342 -8.57 -14.69 3.17
CA GLY A 342 -7.66 -15.06 4.24
C GLY A 342 -6.19 -15.26 3.84
N GLU A 343 -5.80 -14.94 2.60
CA GLU A 343 -4.49 -15.32 2.05
C GLU A 343 -3.30 -14.67 2.79
N PHE A 344 -3.50 -13.56 3.50
CA PHE A 344 -2.42 -12.78 4.13
C PHE A 344 -2.69 -12.29 5.56
N HIS A 345 -3.90 -12.49 6.09
CA HIS A 345 -4.28 -12.17 7.47
C HIS A 345 -5.56 -12.91 7.86
N LEU A 346 -5.75 -13.15 9.16
CA LEU A 346 -6.96 -13.80 9.66
C LEU A 346 -8.14 -12.82 9.79
N GLY A 347 -7.87 -11.51 9.87
CA GLY A 347 -8.86 -10.45 9.85
C GLY A 347 -8.26 -9.05 9.74
N VAL A 348 -9.11 -8.06 9.47
CA VAL A 348 -8.78 -6.62 9.48
C VAL A 348 -9.98 -5.83 10.00
N ALA A 349 -9.75 -4.95 10.98
CA ALA A 349 -10.78 -4.08 11.54
C ALA A 349 -10.46 -2.59 11.33
N GLY A 350 -11.50 -1.82 11.03
CA GLY A 350 -11.44 -0.35 10.92
C GLY A 350 -12.83 0.25 10.76
N TRP A 351 -13.10 1.37 11.46
CA TRP A 351 -14.36 2.13 11.35
C TRP A 351 -15.64 1.28 11.45
N LYS A 352 -15.82 0.59 12.59
CA LYS A 352 -16.96 -0.31 12.85
C LYS A 352 -17.18 -1.37 11.78
N ARG A 353 -16.15 -1.71 11.02
CA ARG A 353 -16.12 -2.85 10.10
C ARG A 353 -15.05 -3.83 10.53
N LEU A 354 -15.36 -5.11 10.43
CA LEU A 354 -14.43 -6.20 10.58
C LEU A 354 -14.49 -7.09 9.35
N ARG A 355 -13.33 -7.57 8.91
CA ARG A 355 -13.19 -8.63 7.91
C ARG A 355 -12.62 -9.85 8.59
N VAL A 356 -13.19 -11.01 8.29
CA VAL A 356 -12.78 -12.29 8.87
C VAL A 356 -12.50 -13.26 7.73
N ALA A 357 -11.31 -13.85 7.76
CA ALA A 357 -10.90 -14.88 6.82
C ALA A 357 -11.89 -16.03 6.82
N ARG A 358 -12.37 -16.41 5.64
CA ARG A 358 -13.36 -17.47 5.46
C ARG A 358 -12.90 -18.80 6.04
N GLU A 359 -11.60 -19.10 5.95
CA GLU A 359 -10.96 -20.31 6.47
C GLU A 359 -11.11 -20.44 7.99
N SER A 360 -11.10 -19.31 8.71
CA SER A 360 -11.30 -19.31 10.17
C SER A 360 -12.69 -19.79 10.57
N LEU A 361 -13.70 -19.72 9.68
CA LEU A 361 -15.07 -20.14 10.00
C LEU A 361 -15.20 -21.66 10.23
N TYR A 362 -14.21 -22.44 9.80
CA TYR A 362 -14.24 -23.90 9.79
C TYR A 362 -13.82 -24.52 11.13
N ASP A 363 -12.99 -23.84 11.92
CA ASP A 363 -12.62 -24.25 13.27
C ASP A 363 -13.36 -23.37 14.30
N PRO A 364 -14.13 -23.95 15.25
CA PRO A 364 -14.90 -23.16 16.21
C PRO A 364 -14.05 -22.24 17.11
N ASP A 365 -12.89 -22.72 17.57
CA ASP A 365 -12.04 -21.98 18.50
C ASP A 365 -11.30 -20.87 17.75
N GLU A 366 -10.79 -21.16 16.54
CA GLU A 366 -10.17 -20.16 15.66
C GLU A 366 -11.19 -19.09 15.23
N ARG A 367 -12.40 -19.50 14.84
CA ARG A 367 -13.49 -18.58 14.49
C ARG A 367 -13.80 -17.61 15.63
N ALA A 368 -13.98 -18.14 16.83
CA ALA A 368 -14.29 -17.31 18.00
C ALA A 368 -13.12 -16.37 18.31
N HIS A 369 -11.89 -16.90 18.33
CA HIS A 369 -10.68 -16.15 18.62
C HIS A 369 -10.49 -14.95 17.68
N VAL A 370 -10.57 -15.18 16.37
CA VAL A 370 -10.44 -14.13 15.34
C VAL A 370 -11.58 -13.13 15.47
N PHE A 371 -12.82 -13.58 15.64
CA PHE A 371 -13.96 -12.66 15.73
C PHE A 371 -13.89 -11.73 16.96
N VAL A 372 -13.47 -12.27 18.11
CA VAL A 372 -13.24 -11.47 19.32
C VAL A 372 -12.04 -10.54 19.16
N HIS A 373 -10.96 -11.00 18.54
CA HIS A 373 -9.77 -10.20 18.22
C HIS A 373 -10.16 -8.97 17.37
N GLU A 374 -10.85 -9.18 16.25
CA GLU A 374 -11.27 -8.08 15.37
C GLU A 374 -12.30 -7.14 16.03
N THR A 375 -13.21 -7.69 16.83
CA THR A 375 -14.14 -6.88 17.64
C THR A 375 -13.40 -5.99 18.63
N SER A 376 -12.29 -6.49 19.19
CA SER A 376 -11.46 -5.76 20.15
C SER A 376 -10.84 -4.53 19.52
N HIS A 377 -10.35 -4.60 18.27
CA HIS A 377 -9.86 -3.42 17.54
C HIS A 377 -10.94 -2.35 17.36
N VAL A 378 -12.15 -2.73 16.94
CA VAL A 378 -13.26 -1.79 16.77
C VAL A 378 -13.60 -1.07 18.08
N LEU A 379 -13.73 -1.82 19.17
CA LEU A 379 -14.11 -1.25 20.47
C LEU A 379 -12.95 -0.51 21.14
N ALA A 380 -11.70 -0.90 20.90
CA ALA A 380 -10.52 -0.20 21.37
C ALA A 380 -10.38 1.17 20.69
N ASP A 381 -10.55 1.24 19.37
CA ASP A 381 -10.50 2.50 18.62
C ASP A 381 -11.64 3.44 19.03
N LEU A 382 -12.86 2.91 19.22
CA LEU A 382 -13.99 3.67 19.78
C LEU A 382 -13.67 4.22 21.18
N THR A 383 -13.04 3.41 22.03
CA THR A 383 -12.67 3.80 23.41
C THR A 383 -11.56 4.85 23.43
N ALA A 384 -10.61 4.75 22.50
CA ALA A 384 -9.51 5.68 22.34
C ALA A 384 -9.87 6.89 21.47
N ASN A 385 -11.12 6.99 21.00
CA ASN A 385 -11.62 8.06 20.13
C ASN A 385 -10.73 8.26 18.89
N GLY A 386 -10.38 7.17 18.19
CA GLY A 386 -9.54 7.19 16.98
C GLY A 386 -8.03 7.35 17.24
N ARG A 387 -7.63 7.82 18.43
CA ARG A 387 -6.22 8.16 18.71
C ARG A 387 -5.28 6.98 18.81
N LEU A 388 -5.83 5.77 18.95
CA LEU A 388 -5.02 4.57 18.88
C LEU A 388 -4.48 4.37 17.46
N THR A 389 -5.32 4.64 16.46
CA THR A 389 -4.98 4.62 15.03
C THR A 389 -4.08 5.79 14.64
N ASP A 390 -4.35 7.01 15.12
CA ASP A 390 -3.52 8.21 14.87
C ASP A 390 -2.05 8.05 15.32
N HIS A 391 -1.82 7.10 16.22
CA HIS A 391 -0.52 6.82 16.83
C HIS A 391 0.04 5.44 16.45
N GLY A 392 -0.51 4.82 15.39
CA GLY A 392 -0.25 3.44 14.95
C GLY A 392 1.23 3.04 14.92
N ALA A 393 2.12 3.93 14.47
CA ALA A 393 3.57 3.67 14.40
C ALA A 393 4.20 3.21 15.73
N TYR A 394 3.61 3.57 16.88
CA TYR A 394 4.06 3.17 18.22
C TYR A 394 2.97 2.66 19.15
N THR A 395 1.77 2.44 18.63
CA THR A 395 0.67 1.77 19.33
C THR A 395 0.31 0.42 18.73
N ALA A 396 0.79 0.08 17.54
CA ALA A 396 0.47 -1.19 16.86
C ALA A 396 0.71 -2.42 17.75
N PHE A 397 1.85 -2.51 18.45
CA PHE A 397 2.12 -3.63 19.35
C PHE A 397 1.10 -3.76 20.49
N PHE A 398 0.62 -2.62 21.00
CA PHE A 398 -0.41 -2.62 22.02
C PHE A 398 -1.77 -2.93 21.42
N ASN A 399 -2.09 -2.41 20.23
CA ASN A 399 -3.37 -2.67 19.57
C ASN A 399 -3.54 -4.16 19.27
N GLU A 400 -2.55 -4.80 18.67
CA GLU A 400 -2.54 -6.25 18.43
C GLU A 400 -2.50 -7.04 19.73
N GLY A 401 -1.62 -6.65 20.65
CA GLY A 401 -1.49 -7.32 21.96
C GLY A 401 -2.75 -7.24 22.83
N LEU A 402 -3.47 -6.12 22.76
CA LEU A 402 -4.73 -5.92 23.46
C LEU A 402 -5.80 -6.84 22.87
N ALA A 403 -5.88 -6.94 21.55
CA ALA A 403 -6.86 -7.80 20.89
C ALA A 403 -6.62 -9.28 21.22
N GLU A 404 -5.36 -9.74 21.22
CA GLU A 404 -4.97 -11.07 21.70
C GLU A 404 -5.35 -11.29 23.17
N TRP A 405 -4.99 -10.35 24.05
CA TRP A 405 -5.31 -10.42 25.47
C TRP A 405 -6.83 -10.49 25.71
N VAL A 406 -7.62 -9.61 25.08
CA VAL A 406 -9.08 -9.63 25.19
C VAL A 406 -9.66 -10.95 24.70
N SER A 407 -9.15 -11.48 23.58
CA SER A 407 -9.59 -12.75 23.03
C SER A 407 -9.39 -13.89 24.02
N TYR A 408 -8.22 -13.97 24.65
CA TYR A 408 -7.95 -14.99 25.66
C TYR A 408 -8.73 -14.83 26.96
N GLU A 409 -8.95 -13.59 27.41
CA GLU A 409 -9.80 -13.33 28.60
C GLU A 409 -11.28 -13.62 28.33
N THR A 410 -11.73 -13.54 27.08
CA THR A 410 -13.14 -13.77 26.70
C THR A 410 -13.44 -15.24 26.42
N LEU A 411 -12.51 -15.99 25.82
CA LEU A 411 -12.78 -17.31 25.22
C LEU A 411 -12.18 -18.52 25.96
N ASP A 412 -11.44 -18.31 27.05
CA ASP A 412 -10.76 -19.39 27.81
C ASP A 412 -9.97 -20.35 26.89
N LEU A 413 -8.97 -19.82 26.19
CA LEU A 413 -8.08 -20.55 25.28
C LEU A 413 -6.64 -20.67 25.87
N PRO A 414 -6.45 -21.41 26.97
CA PRO A 414 -5.19 -21.42 27.71
C PRO A 414 -4.02 -22.05 26.93
N ALA A 415 -4.29 -23.02 26.05
CA ALA A 415 -3.25 -23.69 25.28
C ALA A 415 -2.64 -22.76 24.21
N GLN A 416 -3.49 -22.03 23.49
CA GLN A 416 -3.10 -21.05 22.48
C GLN A 416 -2.34 -19.88 23.12
N ARG A 417 -2.85 -19.36 24.25
CA ARG A 417 -2.17 -18.31 25.03
C ARG A 417 -0.80 -18.78 25.54
N HIS A 418 -0.71 -20.03 26.01
CA HIS A 418 0.55 -20.62 26.45
C HIS A 418 1.56 -20.69 25.30
N ALA A 419 1.15 -21.22 24.14
CA ALA A 419 1.99 -21.28 22.95
C ALA A 419 2.49 -19.90 22.51
N LEU A 420 1.60 -18.90 22.49
CA LEU A 420 1.94 -17.53 22.14
C LEU A 420 3.01 -16.94 23.08
N ARG A 421 2.92 -17.23 24.39
CA ARG A 421 3.90 -16.77 25.39
C ARG A 421 5.25 -17.47 25.29
N VAL A 422 5.27 -18.76 24.95
CA VAL A 422 6.52 -19.47 24.63
C VAL A 422 7.20 -18.82 23.41
N LEU A 423 6.45 -18.48 22.37
CA LEU A 423 6.98 -17.75 21.20
C LEU A 423 7.53 -16.36 21.57
N ALA A 424 6.81 -15.61 22.40
CA ALA A 424 7.24 -14.30 22.88
C ALA A 424 8.55 -14.39 23.67
N ALA A 425 8.67 -15.37 24.58
CA ALA A 425 9.88 -15.60 25.37
C ALA A 425 11.07 -16.01 24.50
N ALA A 426 10.85 -16.90 23.52
CA ALA A 426 11.90 -17.30 22.57
C ALA A 426 12.38 -16.13 21.72
N ALA A 427 11.46 -15.29 21.24
CA ALA A 427 11.80 -14.08 20.49
C ALA A 427 12.55 -13.07 21.36
N TRP A 428 12.09 -12.84 22.59
CA TRP A 428 12.73 -11.88 23.49
C TRP A 428 14.19 -12.23 23.77
N ASP A 429 14.46 -13.50 24.09
CA ASP A 429 15.81 -13.98 24.42
C ASP A 429 16.71 -14.08 23.18
N ARG A 430 16.30 -14.82 22.14
CA ARG A 430 17.13 -15.07 20.95
C ARG A 430 17.35 -13.83 20.11
N HIS A 431 16.38 -12.92 20.09
CA HIS A 431 16.50 -11.66 19.35
C HIS A 431 17.11 -10.54 20.19
N ASP A 432 17.47 -10.80 21.46
CA ASP A 432 17.94 -9.81 22.44
C ASP A 432 17.07 -8.54 22.42
N LEU A 433 15.75 -8.75 22.39
CA LEU A 433 14.80 -7.64 22.23
C LEU A 433 14.78 -6.78 23.48
N ARG A 434 14.47 -5.51 23.27
CA ARG A 434 14.12 -4.57 24.33
C ARG A 434 12.78 -3.93 24.03
N PHE A 435 12.18 -3.31 25.04
CA PHE A 435 10.93 -2.57 24.87
C PHE A 435 11.00 -1.53 23.74
N GLY A 436 12.16 -0.91 23.55
CA GLY A 436 12.39 0.04 22.44
C GLY A 436 12.25 -0.57 21.05
N ASP A 437 12.56 -1.86 20.87
CA ASP A 437 12.45 -2.55 19.57
C ASP A 437 10.98 -2.82 19.22
N ILE A 438 10.13 -3.15 20.20
CA ILE A 438 8.70 -3.42 19.96
C ILE A 438 7.85 -2.14 19.85
N LEU A 439 8.35 -1.02 20.37
CA LEU A 439 7.68 0.28 20.31
C LEU A 439 7.61 0.87 18.89
N PHE A 440 8.45 0.43 17.95
CA PHE A 440 8.55 1.03 16.62
C PHE A 440 8.24 -0.01 15.54
N ALA A 441 6.96 -0.14 15.21
CA ALA A 441 6.46 -1.20 14.34
C ALA A 441 7.06 -1.14 12.92
N GLU A 442 7.23 0.05 12.36
CA GLU A 442 7.83 0.26 11.03
C GLU A 442 9.26 -0.27 10.91
N GLY A 443 10.02 -0.29 12.01
CA GLY A 443 11.39 -0.82 12.04
C GLY A 443 11.46 -2.31 12.41
N PHE A 444 10.34 -2.93 12.79
CA PHE A 444 10.30 -4.29 13.33
C PHE A 444 10.26 -5.35 12.21
N GLY A 445 9.27 -5.30 11.30
CA GLY A 445 9.11 -6.24 10.18
C GLY A 445 10.30 -6.32 9.18
N PRO A 446 11.06 -5.23 8.97
CA PRO A 446 12.34 -5.28 8.26
C PRO A 446 13.38 -6.23 8.88
N ARG A 447 13.35 -6.43 10.21
CA ARG A 447 14.38 -7.18 10.97
C ARG A 447 13.89 -8.54 11.45
N PHE A 448 12.62 -8.64 11.81
CA PHE A 448 12.01 -9.78 12.48
C PHE A 448 10.73 -10.22 11.76
N ASP A 449 10.15 -11.34 12.19
CA ASP A 449 8.80 -11.71 11.76
C ASP A 449 7.78 -10.76 12.37
N GLN A 450 6.99 -10.10 11.52
CA GLN A 450 6.00 -9.10 11.91
C GLN A 450 4.90 -9.68 12.80
N ASN A 451 4.63 -10.99 12.71
CA ASN A 451 3.66 -11.67 13.57
C ASN A 451 4.10 -11.82 15.03
N LEU A 452 5.38 -11.56 15.36
CA LEU A 452 5.82 -11.53 16.76
C LEU A 452 5.22 -10.37 17.55
N ILE A 453 4.69 -9.35 16.87
CA ILE A 453 4.08 -8.19 17.53
C ILE A 453 2.83 -8.56 18.34
N TYR A 454 2.07 -9.58 17.88
CA TYR A 454 0.92 -10.15 18.57
C TYR A 454 1.35 -10.79 19.90
N ALA A 455 2.38 -11.65 19.84
CA ALA A 455 2.89 -12.37 20.99
C ALA A 455 3.54 -11.44 22.04
N LEU A 456 4.41 -10.54 21.59
CA LEU A 456 5.08 -9.58 22.47
C LEU A 456 4.10 -8.54 23.02
N GLY A 457 3.10 -8.16 22.23
CA GLY A 457 2.00 -7.30 22.64
C GLY A 457 1.15 -7.91 23.74
N GLU A 458 0.71 -9.17 23.60
CA GLU A 458 -0.13 -9.87 24.60
C GLU A 458 0.58 -9.92 25.96
N VAL A 459 1.87 -10.25 25.96
CA VAL A 459 2.70 -10.30 27.18
C VAL A 459 2.81 -8.91 27.80
N TRP A 460 2.99 -7.86 27.00
CA TRP A 460 3.06 -6.50 27.52
C TRP A 460 1.72 -6.05 28.13
N VAL A 461 0.59 -6.35 27.50
CA VAL A 461 -0.75 -6.05 28.03
C VAL A 461 -1.05 -6.86 29.30
N SER A 462 -0.62 -8.12 29.34
CA SER A 462 -0.66 -8.94 30.57
C SER A 462 0.23 -8.37 31.68
N GLY A 463 1.39 -7.82 31.33
CA GLY A 463 2.26 -7.10 32.26
C GLY A 463 1.60 -5.83 32.79
N LEU A 464 0.88 -5.10 31.93
CA LEU A 464 0.09 -3.92 32.29
C LEU A 464 -1.01 -4.27 33.29
N GLU A 465 -1.74 -5.35 33.03
CA GLU A 465 -2.75 -5.88 33.92
C GLU A 465 -2.17 -6.27 35.30
N ARG A 466 -1.05 -7.01 35.32
CA ARG A 466 -0.39 -7.43 36.57
C ARG A 466 0.15 -6.25 37.37
N ALA A 467 0.74 -5.26 36.69
CA ALA A 467 1.38 -4.12 37.34
C ALA A 467 0.37 -3.08 37.85
N CYS A 468 -0.76 -2.90 37.15
CA CYS A 468 -1.66 -1.77 37.33
C CYS A 468 -3.12 -2.17 37.66
N GLY A 469 -3.43 -3.48 37.67
CA GLY A 469 -4.76 -4.03 37.96
C GLY A 469 -5.54 -4.45 36.70
N SER A 470 -6.57 -5.28 36.91
CA SER A 470 -7.38 -5.88 35.84
C SER A 470 -8.07 -4.87 34.92
N ASP A 471 -8.41 -3.68 35.43
CA ASP A 471 -9.03 -2.61 34.66
C ASP A 471 -8.03 -1.78 33.82
N ALA A 472 -6.73 -2.02 33.95
CA ALA A 472 -5.69 -1.15 33.39
C ALA A 472 -5.65 -1.13 31.85
N PRO A 473 -5.76 -2.25 31.11
CA PRO A 473 -5.80 -2.24 29.65
C PRO A 473 -6.92 -1.35 29.07
N GLY A 474 -8.14 -1.46 29.61
CA GLY A 474 -9.23 -0.56 29.23
C GLY A 474 -9.03 0.87 29.72
N SER A 475 -8.44 1.06 30.90
CA SER A 475 -8.20 2.40 31.47
C SER A 475 -7.17 3.19 30.66
N VAL A 476 -6.13 2.54 30.14
CA VAL A 476 -5.14 3.24 29.30
C VAL A 476 -5.74 3.67 27.96
N LEU A 477 -6.65 2.89 27.36
CA LEU A 477 -7.40 3.30 26.16
C LEU A 477 -8.20 4.58 26.40
N ARG A 478 -8.98 4.61 27.51
CA ARG A 478 -9.74 5.81 27.90
C ARG A 478 -8.82 7.00 28.19
N ALA A 479 -7.66 6.75 28.80
CA ALA A 479 -6.66 7.79 29.07
C ALA A 479 -6.01 8.35 27.78
N ILE A 480 -5.93 7.55 26.72
CA ILE A 480 -5.52 7.98 25.38
C ILE A 480 -6.65 8.79 24.72
N GLY A 481 -7.91 8.35 24.86
CA GLY A 481 -9.08 8.97 24.23
C GLY A 481 -9.60 10.27 24.85
N ARG A 482 -9.14 10.68 26.04
CA ARG A 482 -9.60 11.92 26.72
C ARG A 482 -9.31 13.19 25.93
N ASP A 483 -10.23 14.15 25.91
CA ASP A 483 -10.08 15.39 25.10
C ASP A 483 -8.81 16.20 25.39
N ASP A 484 -8.30 16.12 26.62
CA ASP A 484 -7.10 16.83 27.08
C ASP A 484 -5.81 15.99 27.01
N ALA A 485 -5.82 14.87 26.28
CA ALA A 485 -4.63 14.03 26.07
C ALA A 485 -3.54 14.80 25.31
N PRO A 486 -2.25 14.67 25.69
CA PRO A 486 -1.15 15.23 24.93
C PRO A 486 -1.06 14.62 23.51
N GLN A 487 -1.40 15.41 22.50
CA GLN A 487 -1.46 14.95 21.10
C GLN A 487 -0.09 14.72 20.43
N ARG A 488 0.99 15.24 21.02
CA ARG A 488 2.33 15.27 20.37
C ARG A 488 3.36 14.34 20.99
N LEU A 489 2.97 13.53 21.98
CA LEU A 489 3.89 12.58 22.58
C LEU A 489 4.02 11.37 21.67
N ARG A 490 5.25 10.86 21.52
CA ARG A 490 5.55 9.70 20.68
C ARG A 490 6.38 8.66 21.43
N GLY A 491 6.30 7.41 20.98
CA GLY A 491 7.09 6.30 21.49
C GLY A 491 7.00 6.18 23.01
N GLN A 492 8.13 6.06 23.69
CA GLN A 492 8.16 5.86 25.14
C GLN A 492 7.48 6.99 25.94
N ARG A 493 7.57 8.25 25.48
CA ARG A 493 6.96 9.39 26.20
C ARG A 493 5.44 9.37 26.12
N PHE A 494 4.88 8.88 25.02
CA PHE A 494 3.45 8.66 24.87
C PHE A 494 2.97 7.68 25.96
N TRP A 495 3.60 6.51 26.03
CA TRP A 495 3.26 5.47 27.00
C TRP A 495 3.43 5.92 28.46
N GLN A 496 4.52 6.63 28.77
CA GLN A 496 4.69 7.20 30.11
C GLN A 496 3.57 8.17 30.50
N ALA A 497 3.11 9.02 29.59
CA ALA A 497 2.04 9.97 29.88
C ALA A 497 0.68 9.28 30.04
N SER A 498 0.35 8.34 29.15
CA SER A 498 -0.90 7.58 29.20
C SER A 498 -0.99 6.73 30.47
N LEU A 499 0.09 6.04 30.85
CA LEU A 499 0.14 5.23 32.07
C LEU A 499 0.10 6.08 33.34
N ARG A 500 0.81 7.21 33.37
CA ARG A 500 0.77 8.13 34.53
C ARG A 500 -0.62 8.66 34.81
N HIS A 501 -1.42 8.88 33.76
CA HIS A 501 -2.80 9.36 33.92
C HIS A 501 -3.67 8.35 34.69
N ILE A 502 -3.44 7.05 34.49
CA ILE A 502 -4.13 5.99 35.24
C ILE A 502 -3.42 5.63 36.55
N GLY A 503 -2.43 6.42 36.98
CA GLY A 503 -1.67 6.17 38.19
C GLY A 503 -0.66 5.03 38.10
N CYS A 504 -0.27 4.62 36.89
CA CYS A 504 0.70 3.56 36.68
C CYS A 504 2.04 4.03 36.09
N ASP A 505 3.06 3.19 36.20
CA ASP A 505 4.42 3.46 35.77
C ASP A 505 4.90 2.47 34.70
N LEU A 506 5.48 3.00 33.62
CA LEU A 506 5.94 2.19 32.48
C LEU A 506 7.06 1.22 32.86
N THR A 507 7.95 1.61 33.78
CA THR A 507 9.02 0.71 34.21
C THR A 507 8.44 -0.50 34.94
N HIS A 508 7.44 -0.29 35.80
CA HIS A 508 6.76 -1.39 36.49
C HIS A 508 6.07 -2.36 35.50
N VAL A 509 5.38 -1.82 34.48
CA VAL A 509 4.75 -2.64 33.42
C VAL A 509 5.80 -3.49 32.68
N ASN A 510 6.91 -2.87 32.27
CA ASN A 510 7.98 -3.59 31.57
C ASN A 510 8.65 -4.66 32.47
N THR A 511 8.78 -4.40 33.77
CA THR A 511 9.28 -5.40 34.73
C THR A 511 8.34 -6.61 34.84
N GLU A 512 7.02 -6.41 34.89
CA GLU A 512 6.08 -7.53 34.88
C GLU A 512 6.04 -8.27 33.55
N MET A 513 6.21 -7.57 32.42
CA MET A 513 6.40 -8.21 31.11
C MET A 513 7.63 -9.13 31.12
N GLU A 514 8.79 -8.64 31.57
CA GLU A 514 10.02 -9.44 31.69
C GLU A 514 9.84 -10.62 32.65
N ARG A 515 9.08 -10.44 33.73
CA ARG A 515 8.74 -11.53 34.65
C ARG A 515 7.90 -12.62 33.99
N ILE A 516 6.87 -12.23 33.23
CA ILE A 516 6.07 -13.18 32.44
C ILE A 516 6.97 -13.94 31.47
N LEU A 517 7.81 -13.25 30.69
CA LEU A 517 8.72 -13.91 29.74
C LEU A 517 9.69 -14.87 30.45
N GLY A 518 10.19 -14.48 31.63
CA GLY A 518 11.02 -15.33 32.47
C GLY A 518 10.33 -16.61 32.95
N ASP A 519 9.01 -16.57 33.21
CA ASP A 519 8.22 -17.74 33.57
C ASP A 519 8.18 -18.79 32.42
N TYR A 520 8.38 -18.36 31.15
CA TYR A 520 8.38 -19.21 29.95
C TYR A 520 9.77 -19.48 29.35
N ALA A 521 10.84 -18.93 29.94
CA ALA A 521 12.19 -19.01 29.38
C ALA A 521 12.72 -20.45 29.26
N GLY A 522 12.30 -21.35 30.16
CA GLY A 522 12.65 -22.77 30.11
C GLY A 522 12.14 -23.45 28.84
N GLU A 523 10.83 -23.39 28.59
CA GLU A 523 10.19 -23.96 27.40
C GLU A 523 10.65 -23.26 26.11
N ALA A 524 10.85 -21.94 26.15
CA ALA A 524 11.43 -21.20 25.03
C ALA A 524 12.85 -21.66 24.68
N GLY A 525 13.61 -22.11 25.67
CA GLY A 525 14.94 -22.71 25.49
C GLY A 525 14.91 -24.08 24.80
N GLU A 526 13.78 -24.78 24.83
CA GLU A 526 13.61 -26.09 24.18
C GLU A 526 13.39 -25.99 22.67
N ILE A 527 13.05 -24.81 22.14
CA ILE A 527 12.87 -24.62 20.70
C ILE A 527 14.22 -24.86 19.99
N PRO A 528 14.36 -25.82 19.05
CA PRO A 528 15.65 -26.07 18.43
C PRO A 528 16.20 -24.86 17.64
N GLU A 529 17.52 -24.72 17.59
CA GLU A 529 18.17 -23.82 16.63
C GLU A 529 18.26 -24.47 15.25
N ILE A 530 18.14 -23.66 14.20
CA ILE A 530 18.23 -24.14 12.81
C ILE A 530 19.44 -23.52 12.13
N LEU A 531 20.45 -24.34 11.85
CA LEU A 531 21.53 -23.94 10.95
C LEU A 531 21.02 -23.98 9.50
N THR A 532 21.08 -22.83 8.83
CA THR A 532 20.53 -22.67 7.48
C THR A 532 21.57 -22.13 6.52
N ASN A 533 21.65 -22.74 5.34
CA ASN A 533 22.41 -22.22 4.21
C ASN A 533 21.52 -22.20 2.97
N VAL A 534 21.40 -21.04 2.33
CA VAL A 534 20.62 -20.85 1.10
C VAL A 534 21.55 -20.46 -0.03
N ARG A 535 21.48 -21.20 -1.14
CA ARG A 535 22.28 -20.96 -2.34
C ARG A 535 21.40 -20.91 -3.58
N ARG A 536 21.52 -19.87 -4.39
CA ARG A 536 20.88 -19.81 -5.71
C ARG A 536 21.52 -20.84 -6.66
N THR A 537 20.71 -21.69 -7.28
CA THR A 537 21.16 -22.75 -8.21
C THR A 537 20.65 -22.57 -9.64
N GLY A 538 19.63 -21.73 -9.84
CA GLY A 538 19.15 -21.28 -11.15
C GLY A 538 18.46 -19.91 -11.03
N ASP A 539 17.87 -19.44 -12.13
CA ASP A 539 17.28 -18.09 -12.20
C ASP A 539 16.21 -17.84 -11.13
N THR A 540 15.39 -18.85 -10.84
CA THR A 540 14.33 -18.80 -9.82
C THR A 540 14.44 -19.91 -8.79
N LEU A 541 15.51 -20.71 -8.80
CA LEU A 541 15.65 -21.90 -7.97
C LEU A 541 16.74 -21.72 -6.91
N PHE A 542 16.40 -22.04 -5.67
CA PHE A 542 17.29 -21.96 -4.52
C PHE A 542 17.41 -23.33 -3.85
N GLU A 543 18.62 -23.79 -3.64
CA GLU A 543 18.92 -24.94 -2.77
C GLU A 543 19.01 -24.43 -1.33
N VAL A 544 18.23 -25.03 -0.44
CA VAL A 544 18.16 -24.70 0.97
C VAL A 544 18.61 -25.92 1.77
N ARG A 545 19.62 -25.74 2.62
CA ARG A 545 20.12 -26.75 3.55
C ARG A 545 19.72 -26.38 4.96
N LEU A 546 19.04 -27.29 5.64
CA LEU A 546 18.49 -27.12 6.98
C LEU A 546 19.04 -28.20 7.90
N GLN A 547 19.55 -27.80 9.06
CA GLN A 547 20.01 -28.72 10.10
C GLN A 547 19.50 -28.23 11.45
N LEU A 548 18.86 -29.13 12.20
CA LEU A 548 18.47 -28.88 13.58
C LEU A 548 19.67 -29.11 14.49
N MET A 549 19.94 -28.15 15.37
CA MET A 549 21.04 -28.23 16.34
C MET A 549 20.55 -28.91 17.61
N ASP A 550 21.37 -29.80 18.16
CA ASP A 550 21.13 -30.49 19.44
C ASP A 550 19.80 -31.30 19.51
N VAL A 551 19.29 -31.74 18.35
CA VAL A 551 18.09 -32.59 18.24
C VAL A 551 18.48 -34.02 17.83
N PRO A 552 17.99 -35.06 18.52
CA PRO A 552 18.24 -36.46 18.17
C PRO A 552 17.66 -36.86 16.79
N PRO A 553 18.27 -37.81 16.04
CA PRO A 553 17.81 -38.22 14.72
C PRO A 553 16.38 -38.78 14.64
N GLU A 554 15.85 -39.30 15.74
CA GLU A 554 14.48 -39.82 15.87
C GLU A 554 13.42 -38.72 15.95
N GLU A 555 13.81 -37.50 16.28
CA GLU A 555 12.92 -36.35 16.36
C GLU A 555 12.91 -35.56 15.05
N SER A 556 11.78 -34.96 14.71
CA SER A 556 11.66 -34.13 13.51
C SER A 556 10.65 -33.01 13.70
N PHE A 557 10.96 -31.85 13.13
CA PHE A 557 10.13 -30.65 13.22
C PHE A 557 9.71 -30.18 11.84
N LYS A 558 8.53 -29.55 11.75
CA LYS A 558 8.19 -28.78 10.54
C LYS A 558 8.99 -27.47 10.59
N VAL A 559 9.71 -27.19 9.51
CA VAL A 559 10.52 -25.99 9.34
C VAL A 559 10.02 -25.25 8.11
N ASN A 560 9.67 -23.98 8.27
CA ASN A 560 9.35 -23.08 7.17
C ASN A 560 10.60 -22.28 6.78
N VAL A 561 10.81 -22.09 5.49
CA VAL A 561 11.86 -21.22 4.96
C VAL A 561 11.22 -20.19 4.06
N ARG A 562 11.57 -18.92 4.27
CA ARG A 562 11.05 -17.77 3.54
C ARG A 562 12.18 -17.05 2.81
N LEU A 563 11.89 -16.55 1.60
CA LEU A 563 12.78 -15.73 0.79
C LEU A 563 12.07 -14.48 0.31
N ARG A 564 12.74 -13.32 0.38
CA ARG A 564 12.25 -12.04 -0.14
C ARG A 564 13.36 -11.22 -0.77
N ASP A 565 13.01 -10.30 -1.67
CA ASP A 565 13.99 -9.41 -2.32
C ASP A 565 14.65 -8.44 -1.34
N GLY A 566 13.88 -7.93 -0.36
CA GLY A 566 14.41 -7.06 0.66
C GLY A 566 13.39 -6.67 1.73
N PRO A 567 13.76 -5.75 2.65
CA PRO A 567 12.94 -5.41 3.81
C PRO A 567 11.58 -4.79 3.50
N GLY A 568 11.40 -4.20 2.31
CA GLY A 568 10.14 -3.62 1.84
C GLY A 568 9.28 -4.58 1.00
N THR A 569 9.70 -5.84 0.83
CA THR A 569 8.91 -6.83 0.08
C THR A 569 7.64 -7.18 0.87
N PRO A 570 6.43 -7.04 0.29
CA PRO A 570 5.20 -7.45 0.94
C PRO A 570 5.20 -8.94 1.31
N GLU A 571 4.50 -9.34 2.37
CA GLU A 571 4.40 -10.75 2.78
C GLU A 571 3.84 -11.64 1.67
N ALA A 572 2.87 -11.14 0.90
CA ALA A 572 2.31 -11.82 -0.27
C ALA A 572 3.35 -12.13 -1.37
N ALA A 573 4.41 -11.33 -1.46
CA ALA A 573 5.50 -11.52 -2.40
C ALA A 573 6.66 -12.35 -1.80
N THR A 574 6.55 -12.80 -0.55
CA THR A 574 7.55 -13.63 0.11
C THR A 574 7.35 -15.09 -0.28
N ALA A 575 8.33 -15.66 -0.98
CA ALA A 575 8.29 -17.07 -1.33
C ALA A 575 8.56 -17.92 -0.08
N SER A 576 7.74 -18.94 0.17
CA SER A 576 7.92 -19.81 1.34
C SER A 576 7.80 -21.29 1.01
N ARG A 577 8.44 -22.13 1.82
CA ARG A 577 8.29 -23.59 1.75
C ARG A 577 8.44 -24.21 3.13
N THR A 578 7.49 -25.07 3.48
CA THR A 578 7.54 -25.89 4.69
C THR A 578 8.09 -27.28 4.37
N VAL A 579 9.05 -27.75 5.16
CA VAL A 579 9.69 -29.06 5.04
C VAL A 579 9.82 -29.68 6.43
N ARG A 580 9.67 -31.01 6.52
CA ARG A 580 9.97 -31.73 7.76
C ARG A 580 11.45 -32.05 7.81
N VAL A 581 12.12 -31.62 8.88
CA VAL A 581 13.56 -31.76 9.09
C VAL A 581 13.76 -32.66 10.31
N ALA A 582 14.47 -33.78 10.13
CA ALA A 582 14.86 -34.65 11.23
C ALA A 582 16.12 -34.12 11.94
N GLY A 583 16.30 -34.48 13.21
CA GLY A 583 17.53 -34.19 13.94
C GLY A 583 18.74 -34.97 13.43
N GLY A 584 19.87 -34.77 14.10
CA GLY A 584 21.16 -35.37 13.77
C GLY A 584 22.06 -34.52 12.86
N ASP A 585 23.22 -35.10 12.51
CA ASP A 585 24.32 -34.36 11.88
C ASP A 585 24.15 -34.10 10.38
N SER A 586 23.14 -34.70 9.75
CA SER A 586 22.94 -34.62 8.29
C SER A 586 21.93 -33.54 7.92
N PRO A 587 22.28 -32.55 7.09
CA PRO A 587 21.34 -31.51 6.69
C PRO A 587 20.28 -32.07 5.75
N THR A 588 19.04 -31.64 5.96
CA THR A 588 17.95 -31.82 4.98
C THR A 588 18.12 -30.81 3.86
N ILE A 589 18.14 -31.29 2.61
CA ILE A 589 18.26 -30.45 1.42
C ILE A 589 16.91 -30.35 0.74
N THR A 590 16.47 -29.13 0.45
CA THR A 590 15.25 -28.86 -0.29
C THR A 590 15.47 -27.77 -1.33
N GLU A 591 14.53 -27.64 -2.26
CA GLU A 591 14.57 -26.59 -3.27
C GLU A 591 13.41 -25.61 -3.06
N LEU A 592 13.63 -24.31 -3.21
CA LEU A 592 12.58 -23.29 -3.16
C LEU A 592 12.60 -22.51 -4.46
N ARG A 593 11.44 -22.40 -5.11
CA ARG A 593 11.27 -21.51 -6.26
C ARG A 593 10.83 -20.14 -5.77
N ALA A 594 11.60 -19.11 -6.09
CA ALA A 594 11.32 -17.73 -5.73
C ALA A 594 11.70 -16.80 -6.90
N PRO A 595 10.76 -16.02 -7.45
CA PRO A 595 11.04 -15.08 -8.54
C PRO A 595 11.65 -13.78 -7.99
N LEU A 596 12.87 -13.87 -7.44
CA LEU A 596 13.58 -12.73 -6.86
C LEU A 596 14.26 -11.91 -7.95
N SER A 597 14.08 -10.59 -7.90
CA SER A 597 14.51 -9.63 -8.93
C SER A 597 16.02 -9.33 -8.90
N GLY A 598 16.67 -9.49 -7.75
CA GLY A 598 18.07 -9.09 -7.51
C GLY A 598 19.08 -10.23 -7.34
N GLU A 599 20.37 -9.87 -7.26
CA GLU A 599 21.43 -10.78 -6.76
C GLU A 599 21.44 -10.86 -5.23
N ARG A 600 20.93 -9.84 -4.54
CA ARG A 600 20.76 -9.86 -3.09
C ARG A 600 19.34 -10.28 -2.74
N PHE A 601 19.21 -11.03 -1.67
CA PHE A 601 17.93 -11.44 -1.12
C PHE A 601 18.07 -11.64 0.38
N GLN A 602 16.94 -11.71 1.07
CA GLN A 602 16.89 -12.08 2.47
C GLN A 602 16.25 -13.45 2.63
N TYR A 603 16.72 -14.22 3.60
CA TYR A 603 16.07 -15.47 4.01
C TYR A 603 15.75 -15.46 5.50
N GLN A 604 14.74 -16.23 5.87
CA GLN A 604 14.30 -16.43 7.25
C GLN A 604 13.90 -17.88 7.42
N THR A 605 14.12 -18.43 8.61
CA THR A 605 13.71 -19.80 8.96
C THR A 605 12.81 -19.81 10.17
N GLY A 606 11.73 -20.57 10.08
CA GLY A 606 10.72 -20.74 11.12
C GLY A 606 10.62 -22.19 11.54
N ILE A 607 10.41 -22.45 12.83
CA ILE A 607 10.19 -23.78 13.37
C ILE A 607 8.82 -23.87 14.04
N TYR A 608 8.03 -24.86 13.64
CA TYR A 608 6.78 -25.19 14.33
C TYR A 608 7.12 -26.08 15.52
N PHE A 609 7.35 -25.45 16.68
CA PHE A 609 7.59 -26.17 17.93
C PHE A 609 6.32 -26.87 18.43
N ILE A 610 5.17 -26.20 18.28
CA ILE A 610 3.84 -26.77 18.50
C ILE A 610 3.17 -26.88 17.12
N GLU A 611 2.84 -28.10 16.69
CA GLU A 611 2.46 -28.35 15.28
C GLU A 611 1.18 -27.62 14.80
N SER A 612 0.28 -27.28 15.73
CA SER A 612 -0.98 -26.56 15.47
C SER A 612 -0.85 -25.04 15.57
N GLU A 613 0.31 -24.53 15.96
CA GLU A 613 0.51 -23.12 16.30
C GLU A 613 1.44 -22.41 15.31
N ARG A 614 1.59 -21.10 15.49
CA ARG A 614 2.49 -20.28 14.67
C ARG A 614 3.95 -20.71 14.88
N PRO A 615 4.78 -20.74 13.81
CA PRO A 615 6.19 -21.08 13.94
C PRO A 615 7.00 -19.92 14.53
N PHE A 616 8.04 -20.25 15.30
CA PHE A 616 9.04 -19.28 15.73
C PHE A 616 10.02 -18.99 14.59
N TYR A 617 10.09 -17.73 14.14
CA TYR A 617 11.05 -17.33 13.10
C TYR A 617 12.34 -16.69 13.67
N SER A 618 13.45 -17.03 13.02
CA SER A 618 14.74 -16.35 13.17
C SER A 618 14.68 -14.92 12.60
N ARG A 619 15.76 -14.15 12.77
CA ARG A 619 15.87 -12.82 12.14
C ARG A 619 16.02 -12.97 10.63
N TRP A 620 15.63 -11.95 9.88
CA TRP A 620 15.96 -11.90 8.45
C TRP A 620 17.48 -11.82 8.27
N VAL A 621 18.02 -12.67 7.39
CA VAL A 621 19.45 -12.74 7.09
C VAL A 621 19.69 -12.33 5.64
N ASP A 622 20.56 -11.36 5.42
CA ASP A 622 20.99 -10.94 4.09
C ASP A 622 21.89 -11.99 3.44
N SER A 623 21.62 -12.33 2.18
CA SER A 623 22.41 -13.25 1.36
C SER A 623 22.69 -12.70 -0.04
N ARG A 624 23.57 -13.37 -0.77
CA ARG A 624 24.00 -13.05 -2.14
C ARG A 624 24.09 -14.30 -3.00
#